data_AF-A0A537YR13-F1
#
_entry.id   AF-A0A537YR13-F1
#
_cell.length_a   1.000
_cell.length_b   1.000
_cell.length_c   1.000
_cell.angle_alpha   90.00
_cell.angle_beta   90.00
_cell.angle_gamma   90.00
#
_symmetry.space_group_name_H-M   'P 1'
#
loop_
_entity.id
_entity.type
_entity.pdbx_description
1 polymer ?
#
loop_
_entity_poly.entity_id
_entity_poly.type
_entity_poly.pdbx_seq_one_letter_code
_entity_poly.pdbx_strand_id
1 'polypeptide(L)'
;MAATVMATLMLGVAGAGAAQFKADTYTANITGEQLGTGTGGGGGESGTILSFEGQMTECGSAGFAGELKAASTQLSVGQIGVGCTAFGFMTAHLATNGCTYRLNIGSGSVDNYSGTVDIVCPAEAKMVLTSESCEIQIGSQNGLSTVSYENLTKESPKKLRVVFNVSGFTYTKTKDGLLCPLNGTGVATDGKLVGSTKVFATSGGTATGLRIE
;
A
#
# COMPACT_ATOMS: atom_id res chain seq x y z
N MET A 1 49.36 22.21 43.87
CA MET A 1 49.03 21.67 42.54
C MET A 1 47.69 20.94 42.68
N ALA A 2 46.59 21.57 42.26
CA ALA A 2 45.28 20.96 42.27
C ALA A 2 44.84 20.81 40.80
N ALA A 3 44.68 19.57 40.35
CA ALA A 3 44.23 19.24 39.00
C ALA A 3 42.70 19.18 39.00
N THR A 4 42.06 20.20 38.42
CA THR A 4 40.62 20.21 38.18
C THR A 4 40.33 19.37 36.94
N VAL A 5 39.71 18.21 37.13
CA VAL A 5 39.22 17.37 36.04
C VAL A 5 37.88 17.92 35.55
N MET A 6 37.88 18.58 34.40
CA MET A 6 36.65 18.94 33.68
C MET A 6 36.03 17.67 33.07
N ALA A 7 34.89 17.24 33.61
CA ALA A 7 34.08 16.18 33.03
C ALA A 7 33.22 16.77 31.89
N THR A 8 33.61 16.49 30.65
CA THR A 8 32.82 16.84 29.46
C THR A 8 31.64 15.87 29.34
N LEU A 9 30.44 16.32 29.70
CA LEU A 9 29.20 15.61 29.40
C LEU A 9 29.00 15.59 27.87
N MET A 10 29.31 14.47 27.24
CA MET A 10 28.91 14.21 25.86
C MET A 10 27.38 14.03 25.84
N LEU A 11 26.67 15.09 25.48
CA LEU A 11 25.27 14.98 25.06
C LEU A 11 25.25 14.15 23.78
N GLY A 12 24.95 12.87 23.90
CA GLY A 12 24.65 12.02 22.76
C GLY A 12 23.47 12.63 22.02
N VAL A 13 23.73 13.21 20.84
CA VAL A 13 22.67 13.59 19.91
C VAL A 13 22.05 12.26 19.48
N ALA A 14 20.92 11.89 20.10
CA ALA A 14 20.05 10.87 19.55
C ALA A 14 19.57 11.40 18.20
N GLY A 15 20.32 11.11 17.13
CA GLY A 15 19.88 11.38 15.78
C GLY A 15 18.52 10.69 15.65
N ALA A 16 17.47 11.46 15.35
CA ALA A 16 16.18 10.89 15.02
C ALA A 16 16.41 9.93 13.85
N GLY A 17 16.39 8.62 14.13
CA GLY A 17 16.47 7.60 13.11
C GLY A 17 15.29 7.77 12.16
N ALA A 18 15.48 7.53 10.86
CA ALA A 18 14.37 7.46 9.93
C ALA A 18 13.38 6.40 10.42
N ALA A 19 12.09 6.72 10.44
CA ALA A 19 11.05 5.82 10.91
C ALA A 19 11.05 4.51 10.09
N GLN A 20 10.90 3.37 10.76
CA GLN A 20 10.97 2.05 10.14
C GLN A 20 9.75 1.20 10.48
N PHE A 21 9.31 0.38 9.52
CA PHE A 21 8.44 -0.76 9.80
C PHE A 21 9.19 -1.75 10.67
N LYS A 22 8.60 -2.11 11.81
CA LYS A 22 9.13 -3.08 12.76
C LYS A 22 8.08 -4.13 13.10
N ALA A 23 8.51 -5.39 13.06
CA ALA A 23 7.76 -6.51 13.60
C ALA A 23 8.30 -6.90 14.99
N ASP A 24 7.46 -7.48 15.83
CA ASP A 24 7.89 -8.03 17.14
C ASP A 24 8.84 -9.22 16.98
N THR A 25 8.73 -9.94 15.86
CA THR A 25 9.58 -11.09 15.52
C THR A 25 9.99 -11.03 14.05
N TYR A 26 11.19 -11.53 13.74
CA TYR A 26 11.69 -11.70 12.37
C TYR A 26 12.13 -13.15 12.15
N THR A 27 12.04 -13.72 10.95
CA THR A 27 11.29 -13.27 9.77
C THR A 27 9.78 -13.27 10.05
N ALA A 28 9.09 -12.16 9.73
CA ALA A 28 7.64 -12.08 9.82
C ALA A 28 6.99 -12.13 8.43
N ASN A 29 5.91 -12.88 8.31
CA ASN A 29 4.99 -12.75 7.18
C ASN A 29 4.07 -11.57 7.42
N ILE A 30 3.80 -10.80 6.38
CA ILE A 30 2.95 -9.62 6.45
C ILE A 30 1.63 -9.98 5.82
N THR A 31 0.54 -9.75 6.53
CA THR A 31 -0.81 -10.03 6.08
C THR A 31 -1.64 -8.76 6.16
N GLY A 32 -2.50 -8.54 5.17
CA GLY A 32 -3.43 -7.41 5.16
C GLY A 32 -4.88 -7.86 5.09
N GLU A 33 -5.73 -7.17 5.84
CA GLU A 33 -7.18 -7.25 5.77
C GLU A 33 -7.71 -5.90 5.27
N GLN A 34 -8.53 -5.89 4.21
CA GLN A 34 -9.19 -4.65 3.81
C GLN A 34 -10.27 -4.31 4.83
N LEU A 35 -10.37 -3.03 5.15
CA LEU A 35 -11.38 -2.56 6.07
C LEU A 35 -12.61 -2.22 5.27
N GLY A 36 -13.57 -3.14 5.18
CA GLY A 36 -14.87 -2.94 4.53
C GLY A 36 -14.91 -3.18 3.02
N THR A 37 -16.14 -3.33 2.50
CA THR A 37 -16.50 -3.37 1.08
C THR A 37 -17.44 -2.19 0.82
N GLY A 38 -16.96 -1.06 0.32
CA GLY A 38 -17.85 0.07 0.05
C GLY A 38 -17.15 1.39 -0.28
N THR A 39 -17.88 2.20 -1.03
CA THR A 39 -17.58 3.57 -1.48
C THR A 39 -17.67 4.58 -0.33
N GLY A 40 -16.83 4.45 0.68
CA GLY A 40 -16.73 5.40 1.79
C GLY A 40 -15.85 6.59 1.45
N GLY A 41 -16.36 7.53 0.64
CA GLY A 41 -15.75 8.85 0.44
C GLY A 41 -15.82 9.69 1.72
N GLY A 42 -14.96 9.40 2.69
CA GLY A 42 -14.87 10.18 3.92
C GLY A 42 -14.34 9.39 5.12
N GLY A 43 -13.02 9.21 5.21
CA GLY A 43 -12.31 8.78 6.43
C GLY A 43 -12.68 7.42 7.04
N GLY A 44 -13.67 6.73 6.48
CA GLY A 44 -14.15 5.42 6.92
C GLY A 44 -13.44 4.28 6.21
N GLU A 45 -13.45 3.14 6.89
CA GLU A 45 -12.97 1.84 6.41
C GLU A 45 -13.61 1.50 5.04
N SER A 46 -12.85 1.72 3.96
CA SER A 46 -13.24 1.38 2.59
C SER A 46 -12.29 0.37 1.97
N GLY A 47 -12.85 -0.54 1.15
CA GLY A 47 -12.09 -1.47 0.33
C GLY A 47 -11.17 -0.75 -0.66
N THR A 48 -10.29 -1.49 -1.33
CA THR A 48 -9.37 -0.90 -2.31
C THR A 48 -10.11 -0.56 -3.61
N ILE A 49 -10.14 0.73 -3.96
CA ILE A 49 -10.80 1.25 -5.15
C ILE A 49 -9.75 1.78 -6.11
N LEU A 50 -9.78 1.26 -7.34
CA LEU A 50 -9.05 1.82 -8.48
C LEU A 50 -10.01 2.71 -9.27
N SER A 51 -9.53 3.81 -9.83
CA SER A 51 -10.32 4.63 -10.76
C SER A 51 -9.54 4.94 -12.02
N PHE A 52 -10.25 4.89 -13.16
CA PHE A 52 -9.75 5.14 -14.50
C PHE A 52 -10.78 6.03 -15.20
N GLU A 53 -10.37 7.19 -15.72
CA GLU A 53 -11.28 8.17 -16.35
C GLU A 53 -12.48 8.56 -15.46
N GLY A 54 -12.24 8.62 -14.15
CA GLY A 54 -13.26 8.90 -13.14
C GLY A 54 -14.24 7.74 -12.86
N GLN A 55 -14.14 6.65 -13.60
CA GLN A 55 -14.94 5.44 -13.37
C GLN A 55 -14.31 4.59 -12.27
N MET A 56 -15.10 4.02 -11.37
CA MET A 56 -14.60 3.28 -10.20
C MET A 56 -14.54 1.77 -10.48
N THR A 57 -13.50 1.12 -9.99
CA THR A 57 -13.32 -0.33 -9.98
C THR A 57 -13.05 -0.75 -8.54
N GLU A 58 -13.98 -1.50 -7.96
CA GLU A 58 -13.84 -2.04 -6.61
C GLU A 58 -13.31 -3.46 -6.70
N CYS A 59 -12.16 -3.73 -6.08
CA CYS A 59 -11.58 -5.06 -6.05
C CYS A 59 -11.80 -5.71 -4.69
N GLY A 60 -12.27 -6.96 -4.69
CA GLY A 60 -12.51 -7.72 -3.46
C GLY A 60 -11.25 -7.89 -2.59
N SER A 61 -11.45 -8.29 -1.35
CA SER A 61 -10.40 -8.38 -0.34
C SER A 61 -9.79 -9.78 -0.22
N ALA A 62 -8.89 -10.19 -1.12
CA ALA A 62 -8.06 -11.37 -0.85
C ALA A 62 -6.88 -11.06 0.09
N GLY A 63 -6.68 -9.78 0.44
CA GLY A 63 -5.66 -9.34 1.38
C GLY A 63 -4.31 -9.02 0.73
N PHE A 64 -3.40 -8.56 1.58
CA PHE A 64 -2.00 -8.33 1.22
C PHE A 64 -1.13 -9.44 1.79
N ALA A 65 -0.06 -9.80 1.07
CA ALA A 65 0.95 -10.75 1.51
C ALA A 65 2.35 -10.17 1.29
N GLY A 66 3.22 -10.28 2.29
CA GLY A 66 4.61 -9.83 2.20
C GLY A 66 5.50 -10.50 3.23
N GLU A 67 6.75 -10.07 3.30
CA GLU A 67 7.72 -10.57 4.26
C GLU A 67 8.56 -9.41 4.79
N LEU A 68 8.79 -9.38 6.10
CA LEU A 68 9.71 -8.44 6.75
C LEU A 68 10.79 -9.25 7.47
N LYS A 69 12.03 -9.18 6.96
CA LYS A 69 13.19 -9.93 7.50
C LYS A 69 13.96 -9.15 8.57
N ALA A 70 13.86 -7.83 8.54
CA ALA A 70 14.46 -6.91 9.49
C ALA A 70 13.70 -5.58 9.44
N ALA A 71 13.96 -4.69 10.41
CA ALA A 71 13.40 -3.34 10.40
C ALA A 71 13.80 -2.61 9.10
N SER A 72 12.86 -1.91 8.46
CA SER A 72 13.06 -1.31 7.15
C SER A 72 12.22 -0.05 6.96
N THR A 73 12.72 0.92 6.20
CA THR A 73 11.93 2.10 5.77
C THR A 73 10.92 1.77 4.66
N GLN A 74 11.02 0.56 4.10
CA GLN A 74 10.21 0.07 3.00
C GLN A 74 9.58 -1.27 3.35
N LEU A 75 8.33 -1.46 2.93
CA LEU A 75 7.60 -2.70 3.10
C LEU A 75 6.95 -3.11 1.78
N SER A 76 7.39 -4.24 1.22
CA SER A 76 6.79 -4.81 0.02
C SER A 76 5.64 -5.73 0.37
N VAL A 77 4.47 -5.46 -0.23
CA VAL A 77 3.26 -6.27 -0.10
C VAL A 77 2.66 -6.54 -1.47
N GLY A 78 2.52 -7.81 -1.82
CA GLY A 78 1.73 -8.26 -2.96
C GLY A 78 0.25 -8.25 -2.61
N GLN A 79 -0.59 -7.82 -3.54
CA GLN A 79 -2.02 -8.06 -3.46
C GLN A 79 -2.30 -9.49 -3.93
N ILE A 80 -3.15 -10.22 -3.22
CA ILE A 80 -3.61 -11.53 -3.67
C ILE A 80 -4.66 -11.29 -4.76
N GLY A 81 -4.55 -11.98 -5.90
CA GLY A 81 -5.42 -11.78 -7.07
C GLY A 81 -6.90 -11.93 -6.72
N VAL A 82 -7.73 -10.99 -7.20
CA VAL A 82 -9.14 -10.83 -6.77
C VAL A 82 -10.07 -10.58 -7.93
N GLY A 83 -11.30 -11.06 -7.78
CA GLY A 83 -12.43 -10.56 -8.57
C GLY A 83 -12.71 -9.10 -8.22
N CYS A 84 -13.02 -8.31 -9.23
CA CYS A 84 -13.36 -6.90 -9.11
C CYS A 84 -14.72 -6.64 -9.75
N THR A 85 -15.42 -5.63 -9.26
CA THR A 85 -16.53 -4.99 -9.95
C THR A 85 -16.00 -3.73 -10.60
N ALA A 86 -15.74 -3.81 -11.91
CA ALA A 86 -15.28 -2.67 -12.68
C ALA A 86 -16.46 -1.82 -13.15
N PHE A 87 -16.30 -0.51 -13.01
CA PHE A 87 -17.22 0.52 -13.49
C PHE A 87 -18.63 0.43 -12.90
N GLY A 88 -18.79 -0.25 -11.76
CA GLY A 88 -20.06 -0.41 -11.04
C GLY A 88 -21.01 -1.49 -11.58
N PHE A 89 -20.71 -2.12 -12.72
CA PHE A 89 -21.60 -3.11 -13.33
C PHE A 89 -20.90 -4.31 -13.98
N MET A 90 -19.60 -4.24 -14.27
CA MET A 90 -18.88 -5.33 -14.94
C MET A 90 -18.12 -6.20 -13.96
N THR A 91 -18.25 -7.51 -14.11
CA THR A 91 -17.30 -8.44 -13.51
C THR A 91 -15.95 -8.28 -14.22
N ALA A 92 -14.92 -8.02 -13.43
CA ALA A 92 -13.54 -7.90 -13.88
C ALA A 92 -12.62 -8.75 -13.01
N HIS A 93 -11.41 -8.96 -13.49
CA HIS A 93 -10.37 -9.68 -12.79
C HIS A 93 -9.09 -8.85 -12.81
N LEU A 94 -8.48 -8.66 -11.64
CA LEU A 94 -7.18 -8.01 -11.53
C LEU A 94 -6.09 -9.08 -11.39
N ALA A 95 -5.37 -9.33 -12.47
CA ALA A 95 -4.16 -10.13 -12.47
C ALA A 95 -2.96 -9.26 -12.03
N THR A 96 -2.34 -9.59 -10.90
CA THR A 96 -1.20 -8.82 -10.40
C THR A 96 0.11 -9.16 -11.13
N ASN A 97 0.20 -10.35 -11.74
CA ASN A 97 1.36 -10.82 -12.51
C ASN A 97 2.70 -10.65 -11.75
N GLY A 98 2.68 -10.87 -10.43
CA GLY A 98 3.85 -10.73 -9.56
C GLY A 98 4.20 -9.28 -9.21
N CYS A 99 3.44 -8.28 -9.67
CA CYS A 99 3.59 -6.91 -9.21
C CYS A 99 3.23 -6.81 -7.71
N THR A 100 3.98 -5.98 -7.01
CA THR A 100 3.81 -5.70 -5.59
C THR A 100 3.70 -4.19 -5.36
N TYR A 101 3.12 -3.82 -4.23
CA TYR A 101 3.20 -2.46 -3.72
C TYR A 101 4.37 -2.35 -2.75
N ARG A 102 5.28 -1.41 -2.98
CA ARG A 102 6.33 -1.06 -2.02
C ARG A 102 5.90 0.20 -1.28
N LEU A 103 5.51 0.03 -0.03
CA LEU A 103 5.15 1.10 0.88
C LEU A 103 6.44 1.77 1.39
N ASN A 104 6.56 3.08 1.25
CA ASN A 104 7.71 3.85 1.70
C ASN A 104 7.29 4.82 2.80
N ILE A 105 7.95 4.74 3.95
CA ILE A 105 7.70 5.68 5.06
C ILE A 105 8.32 7.03 4.71
N GLY A 106 7.53 8.08 4.85
CA GLY A 106 7.96 9.48 4.77
C GLY A 106 8.02 10.13 6.15
N SER A 107 7.62 11.39 6.21
CA SER A 107 7.60 12.17 7.46
C SER A 107 6.39 11.84 8.33
N GLY A 108 6.52 11.96 9.65
CA GLY A 108 5.39 11.78 10.55
C GLY A 108 5.74 11.90 12.02
N SER A 109 4.77 11.53 12.85
CA SER A 109 4.90 11.36 14.29
C SER A 109 4.48 9.94 14.68
N VAL A 110 4.74 9.55 15.93
CA VAL A 110 4.59 8.18 16.46
C VAL A 110 3.24 7.53 16.10
N ASP A 111 2.16 8.30 16.02
CA ASP A 111 0.83 7.75 15.71
C ASP A 111 0.44 7.88 14.23
N ASN A 112 1.05 8.80 13.48
CA ASN A 112 0.67 9.11 12.09
C ASN A 112 1.87 9.45 11.22
N TYR A 113 2.07 8.69 10.16
CA TYR A 113 3.09 8.94 9.14
C TYR A 113 2.44 9.14 7.77
N SER A 114 3.03 10.00 6.95
CA SER A 114 2.77 10.05 5.52
C SER A 114 3.90 9.38 4.75
N GLY A 115 3.66 9.02 3.50
CA GLY A 115 4.65 8.45 2.62
C GLY A 115 4.14 8.23 1.21
N THR A 116 4.81 7.34 0.50
CA THR A 116 4.50 7.01 -0.89
C THR A 116 4.33 5.52 -1.07
N VAL A 117 3.75 5.12 -2.20
CA VAL A 117 3.77 3.74 -2.66
C VAL A 117 4.39 3.67 -4.04
N ASP A 118 5.16 2.63 -4.28
CA ASP A 118 5.60 2.25 -5.61
C ASP A 118 4.83 1.02 -6.07
N ILE A 119 4.48 0.98 -7.34
CA ILE A 119 4.07 -0.24 -8.02
C ILE A 119 5.34 -0.84 -8.60
N VAL A 120 5.72 -2.03 -8.12
CA VAL A 120 6.94 -2.71 -8.52
C VAL A 120 6.56 -4.02 -9.20
N CYS A 121 6.67 -4.03 -10.52
CA CYS A 121 6.46 -5.22 -11.34
C CYS A 121 7.81 -5.88 -11.70
N PRO A 122 7.84 -7.21 -11.87
CA PRO A 122 8.92 -7.89 -12.58
C PRO A 122 9.15 -7.27 -13.97
N ALA A 123 10.34 -7.49 -14.55
CA ALA A 123 10.68 -6.94 -15.86
C ALA A 123 9.61 -7.27 -16.90
N GLU A 124 9.18 -6.26 -17.66
CA GLU A 124 8.10 -6.30 -18.67
C GLU A 124 6.71 -6.73 -18.17
N ALA A 125 6.55 -7.10 -16.90
CA ALA A 125 5.26 -7.46 -16.32
C ALA A 125 4.43 -6.21 -15.99
N LYS A 126 3.11 -6.39 -15.98
CA LYS A 126 2.14 -5.35 -15.63
C LYS A 126 0.99 -5.96 -14.85
N MET A 127 0.38 -5.19 -13.96
CA MET A 127 -0.94 -5.56 -13.45
C MET A 127 -1.95 -5.39 -14.58
N VAL A 128 -2.86 -6.35 -14.76
CA VAL A 128 -3.84 -6.34 -15.83
C VAL A 128 -5.24 -6.48 -15.23
N LEU A 129 -6.06 -5.46 -15.41
CA LEU A 129 -7.49 -5.50 -15.13
C LEU A 129 -8.22 -5.85 -16.42
N THR A 130 -8.89 -6.99 -16.43
CA THR A 130 -9.62 -7.49 -17.61
C THR A 130 -11.10 -7.66 -17.27
N SER A 131 -11.96 -7.16 -18.15
CA SER A 131 -13.38 -7.55 -18.23
C SER A 131 -13.68 -8.10 -19.63
N GLU A 132 -14.94 -8.43 -19.91
CA GLU A 132 -15.35 -8.89 -21.25
C GLU A 132 -15.02 -7.85 -22.33
N SER A 133 -15.25 -6.56 -22.07
CA SER A 133 -15.11 -5.49 -23.06
C SER A 133 -13.93 -4.55 -22.81
N CYS A 134 -13.34 -4.53 -21.61
CA CYS A 134 -12.24 -3.62 -21.26
C CYS A 134 -10.96 -4.35 -20.87
N GLU A 135 -9.81 -3.73 -21.14
CA GLU A 135 -8.54 -4.15 -20.57
C GLU A 135 -7.67 -2.92 -20.25
N ILE A 136 -7.16 -2.89 -19.03
CA ILE A 136 -6.25 -1.88 -18.52
C ILE A 136 -4.98 -2.54 -17.98
N GLN A 137 -3.83 -1.97 -18.31
CA GLN A 137 -2.53 -2.41 -17.85
C GLN A 137 -1.85 -1.32 -17.02
N ILE A 138 -1.30 -1.69 -15.86
CA ILE A 138 -0.57 -0.79 -14.96
C ILE A 138 0.85 -1.34 -14.80
N GLY A 139 1.84 -0.58 -15.28
CA GLY A 139 3.25 -0.93 -15.16
C GLY A 139 3.88 -0.40 -13.88
N SER A 140 5.19 -0.67 -13.73
CA SER A 140 5.99 -0.14 -12.63
C SER A 140 6.01 1.39 -12.64
N GLN A 141 5.86 1.99 -11.46
CA GLN A 141 5.96 3.43 -11.25
C GLN A 141 6.24 3.71 -9.77
N ASN A 142 6.98 4.78 -9.50
CA ASN A 142 7.48 5.08 -8.16
C ASN A 142 6.97 6.43 -7.66
N GLY A 143 7.01 6.64 -6.34
CA GLY A 143 6.73 7.90 -5.68
C GLY A 143 5.25 8.29 -5.73
N LEU A 144 4.34 7.32 -5.88
CA LEU A 144 2.91 7.62 -5.91
C LEU A 144 2.46 8.07 -4.52
N SER A 145 1.97 9.30 -4.45
CA SER A 145 1.50 9.93 -3.22
C SER A 145 -0.01 10.23 -3.31
N THR A 146 -0.72 10.24 -2.19
CA THR A 146 -0.24 10.09 -0.80
C THR A 146 -0.65 8.75 -0.22
N VAL A 147 0.21 8.16 0.62
CA VAL A 147 -0.15 7.07 1.53
C VAL A 147 0.01 7.55 2.96
N SER A 148 -0.96 7.23 3.81
CA SER A 148 -0.89 7.51 5.25
C SER A 148 -0.82 6.21 6.03
N TYR A 149 -0.11 6.24 7.14
CA TYR A 149 0.10 5.13 8.05
C TYR A 149 -0.31 5.53 9.47
N GLU A 150 -1.13 4.72 10.11
CA GLU A 150 -1.54 4.91 11.50
C GLU A 150 -1.18 3.67 12.31
N ASN A 151 -0.40 3.86 13.38
CA ASN A 151 -0.11 2.80 14.32
C ASN A 151 -1.35 2.53 15.19
N LEU A 152 -1.97 1.36 15.03
CA LEU A 152 -3.11 0.94 15.85
C LEU A 152 -2.60 0.36 17.18
N THR A 153 -2.07 1.23 18.03
CA THR A 153 -1.40 0.87 19.30
C THR A 153 -2.32 0.28 20.36
N LYS A 154 -3.64 0.47 20.21
CA LYS A 154 -4.67 -0.11 21.08
C LYS A 154 -5.02 -1.57 20.72
N GLU A 155 -4.63 -2.05 19.54
CA GLU A 155 -4.84 -3.44 19.14
C GLU A 155 -3.72 -4.35 19.69
N SER A 156 -4.08 -5.57 20.08
CA SER A 156 -3.14 -6.60 20.54
C SER A 156 -3.34 -7.89 19.73
N PRO A 157 -2.38 -8.30 18.90
CA PRO A 157 -1.10 -7.63 18.61
C PRO A 157 -1.27 -6.30 17.86
N LYS A 158 -0.26 -5.42 17.95
CA LYS A 158 -0.27 -4.11 17.27
C LYS A 158 -0.44 -4.28 15.76
N LYS A 159 -1.26 -3.43 15.15
CA LYS A 159 -1.47 -3.41 13.70
C LYS A 159 -1.13 -2.04 13.12
N LEU A 160 -0.97 -2.01 11.81
CA LEU A 160 -0.77 -0.79 11.04
C LEU A 160 -1.96 -0.57 10.12
N ARG A 161 -2.65 0.57 10.22
CA ARG A 161 -3.61 0.97 9.18
C ARG A 161 -2.83 1.69 8.08
N VAL A 162 -3.01 1.25 6.85
CA VAL A 162 -2.48 1.89 5.64
C VAL A 162 -3.66 2.48 4.87
N VAL A 163 -3.61 3.78 4.59
CA VAL A 163 -4.64 4.49 3.83
C VAL A 163 -4.03 4.97 2.53
N PHE A 164 -4.57 4.48 1.42
CA PHE A 164 -4.20 4.92 0.08
C PHE A 164 -5.04 6.13 -0.31
N ASN A 165 -4.38 7.18 -0.78
CA ASN A 165 -5.00 8.33 -1.42
C ASN A 165 -4.10 8.79 -2.58
N VAL A 166 -3.91 7.87 -3.52
CA VAL A 166 -3.03 8.05 -4.67
C VAL A 166 -3.85 8.56 -5.84
N SER A 167 -3.31 9.55 -6.55
CA SER A 167 -3.87 10.04 -7.80
C SER A 167 -2.76 10.33 -8.81
N GLY A 168 -3.12 10.34 -10.09
CA GLY A 168 -2.20 10.68 -11.16
C GLY A 168 -1.31 9.52 -11.62
N PHE A 169 -1.63 8.27 -11.25
CA PHE A 169 -0.82 7.14 -11.69
C PHE A 169 -1.10 6.83 -13.17
N THR A 170 -0.08 6.33 -13.87
CA THR A 170 -0.15 6.03 -15.31
C THR A 170 -0.68 4.61 -15.54
N TYR A 171 -1.53 4.45 -16.55
CA TYR A 171 -2.03 3.17 -17.03
C TYR A 171 -2.21 3.18 -18.56
N THR A 172 -2.34 2.01 -19.16
CA THR A 172 -2.60 1.83 -20.59
C THR A 172 -3.89 1.08 -20.80
N LYS A 173 -4.82 1.65 -21.57
CA LYS A 173 -6.04 1.01 -22.04
C LYS A 173 -5.70 0.22 -23.30
N THR A 174 -5.75 -1.10 -23.22
CA THR A 174 -5.39 -1.99 -24.33
C THR A 174 -6.60 -2.56 -25.05
N LYS A 175 -7.77 -2.53 -24.41
CA LYS A 175 -9.05 -2.94 -25.02
C LYS A 175 -10.16 -1.98 -24.59
N ASP A 176 -10.91 -1.50 -25.56
CA ASP A 176 -12.09 -0.66 -25.42
C ASP A 176 -13.18 -1.17 -26.38
N GLY A 177 -13.91 -2.19 -25.93
CA GLY A 177 -14.95 -2.87 -26.69
C GLY A 177 -16.34 -2.31 -26.43
N LEU A 178 -17.36 -2.95 -27.00
CA LEU A 178 -18.75 -2.58 -26.79
C LEU A 178 -19.10 -2.58 -25.29
N LEU A 179 -19.75 -1.50 -24.82
CA LEU A 179 -20.08 -1.26 -23.39
C LEU A 179 -18.89 -1.01 -22.46
N CYS A 180 -17.67 -0.92 -22.99
CA CYS A 180 -16.56 -0.43 -22.19
C CYS A 180 -16.73 1.09 -21.98
N PRO A 181 -16.73 1.60 -20.74
CA PRO A 181 -16.93 3.02 -20.47
C PRO A 181 -15.65 3.85 -20.60
N LEU A 182 -14.59 3.26 -21.15
CA LEU A 182 -13.33 3.94 -21.42
C LEU A 182 -13.45 4.75 -22.72
N ASN A 183 -12.66 5.80 -22.82
CA ASN A 183 -12.61 6.65 -24.01
C ASN A 183 -11.45 6.22 -24.92
N GLY A 184 -11.64 5.17 -25.71
CA GLY A 184 -10.62 4.65 -26.62
C GLY A 184 -9.46 3.94 -25.92
N THR A 185 -8.52 3.44 -26.73
CA THR A 185 -7.27 2.84 -26.26
C THR A 185 -6.16 3.89 -26.13
N GLY A 186 -5.07 3.52 -25.42
CA GLY A 186 -3.90 4.39 -25.25
C GLY A 186 -3.53 4.64 -23.79
N VAL A 187 -2.56 5.53 -23.58
CA VAL A 187 -2.01 5.85 -22.27
C VAL A 187 -2.84 6.96 -21.62
N ALA A 188 -3.12 6.81 -20.33
CA ALA A 188 -3.75 7.83 -19.49
C ALA A 188 -3.01 7.94 -18.15
N THR A 189 -3.14 9.09 -17.49
CA THR A 189 -2.35 9.46 -16.29
C THR A 189 -3.23 9.97 -15.16
N ASP A 190 -4.53 9.76 -15.21
CA ASP A 190 -5.51 10.21 -14.21
C ASP A 190 -5.91 9.08 -13.24
N GLY A 191 -5.16 7.96 -13.24
CA GLY A 191 -5.44 6.80 -12.41
C GLY A 191 -5.44 7.15 -10.92
N LYS A 192 -6.38 6.57 -10.17
CA LYS A 192 -6.47 6.76 -8.71
C LYS A 192 -6.53 5.42 -7.98
N LEU A 193 -5.89 5.37 -6.81
CA LEU A 193 -5.93 4.26 -5.87
C LEU A 193 -6.30 4.82 -4.50
N VAL A 194 -7.48 4.48 -4.03
CA VAL A 194 -8.01 4.94 -2.73
C VAL A 194 -8.49 3.76 -1.89
N GLY A 195 -8.54 3.93 -0.58
CA GLY A 195 -9.06 2.93 0.34
C GLY A 195 -8.14 2.72 1.54
N SER A 196 -8.46 1.74 2.38
CA SER A 196 -7.69 1.45 3.57
C SER A 196 -7.59 -0.03 3.90
N THR A 197 -6.48 -0.43 4.50
CA THR A 197 -6.24 -1.80 4.94
C THR A 197 -5.57 -1.81 6.30
N LYS A 198 -5.87 -2.80 7.13
CA LYS A 198 -5.05 -3.15 8.29
C LYS A 198 -4.03 -4.18 7.86
N VAL A 199 -2.77 -3.87 8.12
CA VAL A 199 -1.63 -4.75 7.91
C VAL A 199 -1.09 -5.19 9.26
N PHE A 200 -0.77 -6.46 9.40
CA PHE A 200 -0.21 -7.05 10.60
C PHE A 200 0.84 -8.11 10.26
N ALA A 201 1.71 -8.40 11.23
CA ALA A 201 2.74 -9.40 11.08
C ALA A 201 2.25 -10.76 11.61
N THR A 202 2.72 -11.87 11.05
CA THR A 202 2.51 -13.22 11.57
C THR A 202 3.84 -13.98 11.58
N SER A 203 4.02 -14.83 12.59
CA SER A 203 5.19 -15.70 12.74
C SER A 203 4.74 -17.07 13.25
N GLY A 204 5.16 -18.14 12.57
CA GLY A 204 4.69 -19.50 12.86
C GLY A 204 3.16 -19.67 12.81
N GLY A 205 2.46 -18.89 11.99
CA GLY A 205 0.99 -18.88 11.89
C GLY A 205 0.27 -18.06 12.97
N THR A 206 1.00 -17.42 13.89
CA THR A 206 0.42 -16.58 14.95
C THR A 206 0.60 -15.11 14.65
N ALA A 207 -0.41 -14.28 14.89
CA ALA A 207 -0.30 -12.84 14.74
C ALA A 207 0.69 -12.23 15.74
N THR A 208 1.51 -11.30 15.25
CA THR A 208 2.54 -10.56 15.99
C THR A 208 2.43 -9.07 15.66
N GLY A 209 2.99 -8.20 16.50
CA GLY A 209 2.86 -6.76 16.30
C GLY A 209 3.61 -6.26 15.06
N LEU A 210 2.98 -5.36 14.30
CA LEU A 210 3.60 -4.53 13.26
C LEU A 210 3.35 -3.05 13.58
N ARG A 211 4.38 -2.22 13.46
CA ARG A 211 4.31 -0.77 13.73
C ARG A 211 5.39 0.01 13.01
N ILE A 212 5.25 1.33 12.97
CA ILE A 212 6.28 2.27 12.53
C ILE A 212 6.91 2.96 13.74
N GLU A 213 8.24 2.89 13.88
CA GLU A 213 9.05 3.50 14.96
C GLU A 213 10.42 3.97 14.48
#